data_AF-A0A381RHS4-F1
#
_entry.id   AF-A0A381RHS4-F1
#
_cell.length_a   1.000
_cell.length_b   1.000
_cell.length_c   1.000
_cell.angle_alpha   90.00
_cell.angle_beta   90.00
_cell.angle_gamma   90.00
#
_symmetry.space_group_name_H-M   'P 1'
#
loop_
_entity.id
_entity.type
_entity.pdbx_description
1 polymer ?
#
loop_
_entity_poly.entity_id
_entity_poly.type
_entity_poly.pdbx_seq_one_letter_code
_entity_poly.pdbx_strand_id
1 'polypeptide(L)' 'MTSRELEINKIIDKLCEGKEDDYKTFIKRMMLSMIEGDKWEKLSDLNDLTEKIKNHND' A
#
# COMPACT_ATOMS: atom_id res chain seq x y z
N MET A 1 -10.46 -11.12 11.66
CA MET A 1 -10.75 -9.97 10.79
C MET A 1 -11.26 -8.84 11.65
N THR A 2 -10.59 -7.69 11.59
CA THR A 2 -11.01 -6.48 12.30
C THR A 2 -12.16 -5.79 11.55
N SER A 3 -12.94 -4.94 12.23
CA SER A 3 -14.01 -4.16 11.58
C SER A 3 -13.49 -3.34 10.39
N ARG A 4 -12.25 -2.83 10.50
CA ARG A 4 -11.59 -2.03 9.46
C ARG A 4 -11.23 -2.84 8.21
N GLU A 5 -10.78 -4.08 8.37
CA GLU A 5 -10.52 -4.98 7.23
C GLU A 5 -11.82 -5.30 6.47
N LEU A 6 -12.94 -5.47 7.17
CA LEU A 6 -14.24 -5.72 6.54
C LEU A 6 -14.72 -4.54 5.70
N GLU A 7 -14.56 -3.31 6.18
CA GLU A 7 -14.89 -2.09 5.43
C GLU A 7 -14.01 -1.92 4.19
N ILE A 8 -12.71 -2.17 4.33
CA ILE A 8 -11.78 -2.05 3.21
C ILE A 8 -12.06 -3.11 2.14
N ASN A 9 -12.38 -4.34 2.55
CA ASN A 9 -12.83 -5.37 1.60
C ASN A 9 -14.06 -4.90 0.79
N LYS A 10 -15.06 -4.29 1.43
CA LYS A 10 -16.23 -3.74 0.73
C LYS A 10 -15.87 -2.62 -0.24
N ILE A 11 -14.91 -1.76 0.12
CA ILE A 11 -14.42 -0.70 -0.76
C ILE A 11 -13.73 -1.30 -1.98
N ILE A 12 -12.84 -2.27 -1.77
CA ILE A 12 -12.12 -2.96 -2.85
C ILE A 12 -13.09 -3.70 -3.78
N ASP A 13 -14.10 -4.37 -3.22
CA ASP A 13 -15.12 -5.09 -3.98
C ASP A 13 -15.90 -4.14 -4.91
N LYS A 14 -16.27 -2.94 -4.44
CA LYS A 14 -16.89 -1.92 -5.29
C LYS A 14 -15.94 -1.33 -6.31
N LEU A 15 -14.69 -1.08 -5.92
CA LEU A 15 -13.69 -0.43 -6.78
C LEU A 15 -13.24 -1.33 -7.94
N CYS A 16 -13.33 -2.65 -7.75
CA CYS A 16 -12.98 -3.66 -8.74
C CYS A 16 -14.21 -4.28 -9.42
N GLU A 17 -15.40 -3.69 -9.28
CA GLU A 17 -16.61 -4.19 -9.93
C GLU A 17 -16.44 -4.20 -11.46
N GLY A 18 -16.73 -5.33 -12.10
CA GLY A 18 -16.52 -5.52 -13.54
C GLY A 18 -15.05 -5.62 -13.98
N LYS A 19 -14.11 -5.76 -13.04
CA LYS A 19 -12.69 -6.05 -13.33
C LYS A 19 -12.38 -7.54 -13.17
N GLU A 20 -11.30 -7.97 -13.81
CA GLU A 20 -10.80 -9.33 -13.68
C GLU A 20 -10.31 -9.63 -12.26
N ASP A 21 -10.41 -10.90 -11.86
CA ASP A 21 -10.06 -11.34 -10.50
C ASP A 21 -8.60 -11.08 -10.13
N ASP A 22 -7.69 -11.11 -11.11
CA ASP A 22 -6.27 -10.80 -10.92
C ASP A 22 -6.07 -9.33 -10.53
N TYR A 23 -6.77 -8.41 -11.20
CA TYR A 23 -6.75 -6.98 -10.88
C TYR A 23 -7.31 -6.74 -9.47
N LYS A 24 -8.43 -7.40 -9.14
CA LYS A 24 -9.04 -7.33 -7.81
C LYS A 24 -8.10 -7.84 -6.73
N THR A 25 -7.39 -8.93 -6.99
CA THR A 25 -6.39 -9.52 -6.09
C THR A 25 -5.20 -8.58 -5.87
N PHE A 26 -4.71 -7.95 -6.95
CA PHE A 26 -3.65 -6.95 -6.87
C PHE A 26 -4.04 -5.76 -5.99
N ILE A 27 -5.19 -5.14 -6.26
CA ILE A 27 -5.69 -3.98 -5.48
C ILE A 27 -5.90 -4.36 -4.01
N LYS A 28 -6.44 -5.55 -3.74
CA LYS A 28 -6.63 -6.05 -2.38
C LYS A 28 -5.32 -6.17 -1.62
N ARG A 29 -4.29 -6.77 -2.25
CA ARG A 29 -2.95 -6.89 -1.65
C ARG A 29 -2.31 -5.52 -1.41
N MET A 30 -2.43 -4.61 -2.37
CA MET A 30 -1.90 -3.25 -2.26
C MET A 30 -2.53 -2.49 -1.08
N MET A 31 -3.86 -2.44 -1.02
CA MET A 31 -4.59 -1.76 0.05
C MET A 31 -4.30 -2.36 1.42
N LEU A 32 -4.27 -3.69 1.55
CA LEU A 32 -3.93 -4.35 2.81
C LEU A 32 -2.48 -4.05 3.24
N SER A 33 -1.55 -4.01 2.29
CA SER A 33 -0.15 -3.65 2.56
C SER A 33 0.03 -2.18 2.98
N MET A 34 -0.88 -1.30 2.57
CA MET A 34 -0.89 0.10 3.01
C MET A 34 -1.45 0.28 4.43
N ILE A 35 -2.36 -0.59 4.87
CA ILE A 35 -2.85 -0.61 6.27
C ILE A 35 -1.73 -1.04 7.22
N GLU A 36 -0.82 -1.90 6.77
CA GLU A 36 0.38 -2.26 7.54
C GLU A 36 1.33 -1.08 7.78
N GLY A 37 1.04 0.13 7.23
CA GLY A 37 1.52 1.48 7.60
C GLY A 37 3.03 1.63 7.78
N ASP A 38 3.52 0.99 8.82
CA ASP A 38 4.91 0.83 9.24
C ASP A 38 5.84 0.43 8.08
N LYS A 39 5.42 -0.41 7.12
CA LYS A 39 6.26 -0.78 5.96
C LYS A 39 6.50 0.36 4.98
N TRP A 40 5.48 1.16 4.68
CA TRP A 40 5.59 2.22 3.69
C TRP A 40 6.23 3.48 4.27
N GLU A 41 5.96 3.78 5.55
CA GLU A 41 6.70 4.81 6.28
C GLU A 41 8.19 4.46 6.33
N LYS A 42 8.54 3.22 6.73
CA LYS A 42 9.95 2.77 6.76
C LYS A 42 10.63 2.83 5.39
N LEU A 43 9.92 2.50 4.31
CA LEU A 43 10.45 2.59 2.94
C LEU A 43 10.64 4.05 2.50
N SER A 44 9.71 4.93 2.86
CA SER A 44 9.83 6.38 2.59
C SER A 44 11.02 6.98 3.35
N ASP A 45 11.15 6.68 4.64
CA ASP A 45 12.26 7.14 5.48
C ASP A 45 13.63 6.67 4.93
N LEU A 46 13.70 5.43 4.45
CA LEU A 46 14.89 4.87 3.81
C LEU A 46 15.25 5.60 2.52
N ASN A 47 14.25 5.94 1.69
CA ASN A 47 14.46 6.69 0.46
C ASN A 47 14.98 8.10 0.76
N ASP A 48 14.36 8.80 1.71
CA ASP A 48 14.77 10.15 2.14
C ASP A 48 16.20 10.18 2.70
N LEU A 49 16.59 9.16 3.48
CA LEU A 49 17.98 9.02 3.95
C LEU A 49 18.96 8.78 2.79
N THR A 50 18.56 7.98 1.81
CA THR A 50 19.39 7.67 0.64
C THR A 50 19.60 8.90 -0.24
N GLU A 51 18.57 9.71 -0.45
CA GLU A 51 18.68 10.98 -1.20
C GLU A 51 19.57 11.99 -0.48
N LYS A 52 19.45 12.11 0.86
CA LYS A 52 20.33 12.98 1.65
C LYS A 52 21.80 12.59 1.52
N ILE A 53 22.12 11.30 1.51
CA ILE A 53 23.49 10.80 1.32
C ILE A 53 24.01 11.11 -0.09
N LYS A 54 23.17 10.93 -1.13
CA LYS A 54 23.55 11.27 -2.51
C LYS A 54 23.87 12.75 -2.66
N ASN A 55 23.00 13.62 -2.14
CA ASN A 55 23.16 15.07 -2.24
C ASN A 55 24.26 15.65 -1.32
N HIS A 56 24.80 14.87 -0.38
CA HIS A 56 25.96 15.26 0.44
C HIS A 56 27.31 14.83 -0.16
N ASN A 57 27.30 14.00 -1.21
CA ASN A 57 28.52 13.51 -1.87
C ASN A 57 28.84 14.26 -3.19
N ASP A 58 28.11 15.35 -3.48
CA ASP A 58 28.40 16.35 -4.52
C ASP A 58 28.98 17.63 -3.89
#